data_AF-A0A5K0YKG1-F1
#
_entry.id   AF-A0A5K0YKG1-F1
#
_cell.length_a   1.000
_cell.length_b   1.000
_cell.length_c   1.000
_cell.angle_alpha   90.00
_cell.angle_beta   90.00
_cell.angle_gamma   90.00
#
_symmetry.space_group_name_H-M   'P 1'
#
loop_
_entity.id
_entity.type
_entity.pdbx_description
1 polymer ?
#
loop_
_entity_poly.entity_id
_entity_poly.type
_entity_poly.pdbx_seq_one_letter_code
_entity_poly.pdbx_strand_id
1 'polypeptide(L)'
;ISILFFAKEGSDCSLTSVKQNLCEPVTVSFKEGLGQKFRQPSGTGIDFSLFQDDELCKGDGDVFPLAVKADASPTDDDNGVAGKHIPAIINSQITQAVFEKQEKDKYQVRVVKQILWVNSTRYELQEIYGIGNSVDNDFDGSDQGKECVICLSEPRDTTVLPCRHM
;
A
#
# COMPACT_ATOMS: atom_id res chain seq x y z
N ILE A 1 -9.05 -1.17 -7.79
CA ILE A 1 -8.45 -0.35 -6.71
C ILE A 1 -9.56 0.07 -5.76
N SER A 2 -9.39 -0.18 -4.47
CA SER A 2 -10.32 0.18 -3.40
C SER A 2 -9.63 1.06 -2.37
N ILE A 3 -10.30 2.11 -1.91
CA ILE A 3 -9.85 3.02 -0.86
C ILE A 3 -10.79 2.84 0.33
N LEU A 4 -10.24 2.55 1.50
CA LEU A 4 -10.98 2.42 2.75
C LEU A 4 -10.35 3.31 3.82
N PHE A 5 -11.19 3.99 4.58
CA PHE A 5 -10.77 4.76 5.74
C PHE A 5 -11.05 3.97 7.02
N PHE A 6 -10.16 4.10 8.00
CA PHE A 6 -10.21 3.35 9.26
C PHE A 6 -10.41 1.85 9.01
N ALA A 7 -9.47 1.26 8.28
CA ALA A 7 -9.56 -0.08 7.76
C ALA A 7 -8.69 -1.07 8.55
N LYS A 8 -9.23 -2.26 8.73
CA LYS A 8 -8.57 -3.41 9.36
C LYS A 8 -8.43 -4.53 8.34
N GLU A 9 -7.24 -5.13 8.30
CA GLU A 9 -6.99 -6.35 7.53
C GLU A 9 -7.68 -7.53 8.22
N GLY A 10 -8.49 -8.27 7.47
CA GLY A 10 -9.13 -9.51 7.93
C GLY A 10 -8.43 -10.76 7.39
N SER A 11 -9.08 -11.92 7.54
CA SER A 11 -8.61 -13.15 6.89
C SER A 11 -8.80 -13.08 5.37
N ASP A 12 -8.11 -13.96 4.65
CA ASP A 12 -8.36 -14.20 3.22
C ASP A 12 -8.34 -12.94 2.36
N CYS A 13 -7.37 -12.05 2.62
CA CYS A 13 -7.21 -10.82 1.85
C CYS A 13 -8.39 -9.81 1.96
N SER A 14 -9.24 -9.97 2.98
CA SER A 14 -10.33 -9.03 3.24
C SER A 14 -9.82 -7.76 3.91
N LEU A 15 -10.48 -6.64 3.61
CA LEU A 15 -10.21 -5.34 4.21
C LEU A 15 -11.55 -4.71 4.56
N THR A 16 -11.74 -4.37 5.83
CA THR A 16 -13.02 -3.88 6.36
C THR A 16 -12.83 -2.55 7.07
N SER A 17 -13.68 -1.56 6.76
CA SER A 17 -13.72 -0.30 7.51
C SER A 17 -14.48 -0.50 8.84
N VAL A 18 -13.92 0.00 9.94
CA VAL A 18 -14.59 0.02 11.25
C VAL A 18 -15.59 1.16 11.39
N LYS A 19 -15.52 2.18 10.52
CA LYS A 19 -16.39 3.37 10.53
C LYS A 19 -17.23 3.49 9.23
N GLN A 20 -17.80 2.36 8.75
CA GLN A 20 -18.57 2.31 7.49
C GLN A 20 -19.70 3.37 7.40
N ASN A 21 -20.37 3.67 8.50
CA ASN A 21 -21.45 4.68 8.53
C ASN A 21 -20.97 6.12 8.31
N LEU A 22 -19.66 6.38 8.46
CA LEU A 22 -19.05 7.69 8.32
C LEU A 22 -18.18 7.79 7.06
N CYS A 23 -17.64 6.67 6.60
CA CYS A 23 -16.69 6.62 5.50
C CYS A 23 -16.99 5.42 4.60
N GLU A 24 -17.71 5.65 3.51
CA GLU A 24 -17.98 4.60 2.54
C GLU A 24 -16.72 4.24 1.72
N PRO A 25 -16.39 2.95 1.57
CA PRO A 25 -15.33 2.50 0.68
C PRO A 25 -15.58 2.91 -0.77
N VAL A 26 -14.52 3.38 -1.45
CA VAL A 26 -14.57 3.67 -2.89
C VAL A 26 -13.86 2.55 -3.63
N THR A 27 -14.51 1.94 -4.62
CA THR A 27 -13.87 0.94 -5.50
C THR A 27 -14.00 1.36 -6.96
N VAL A 28 -12.86 1.36 -7.66
CA VAL A 28 -12.76 1.66 -9.09
C VAL A 28 -12.06 0.51 -9.80
N SER A 29 -12.72 0.00 -10.84
CA SER A 29 -12.19 -1.04 -11.73
C SER A 29 -11.45 -0.41 -12.91
N PHE A 30 -10.42 -1.11 -13.36
CA PHE A 30 -9.56 -0.71 -14.47
C PHE A 30 -9.57 -1.83 -15.50
N LYS A 31 -9.42 -1.49 -16.78
CA LYS A 31 -9.11 -2.50 -17.81
C LYS A 31 -7.66 -2.93 -17.67
N GLU A 32 -7.26 -4.01 -18.31
CA GLU A 32 -5.84 -4.37 -18.41
C GLU A 32 -5.04 -3.23 -19.07
N GLY A 33 -3.83 -2.99 -18.56
CA GLY A 33 -2.97 -1.92 -19.08
C GLY A 33 -1.95 -1.43 -18.06
N LEU A 34 -0.81 -0.95 -18.56
CA LEU A 34 0.27 -0.38 -17.77
C LEU A 34 0.08 1.13 -17.56
N GLY A 35 0.67 1.68 -16.48
CA GLY A 35 0.70 3.12 -16.23
C GLY A 35 -0.65 3.75 -15.87
N GLN A 36 -1.64 2.95 -15.48
CA GLN A 36 -2.96 3.43 -15.10
C GLN A 36 -2.90 4.26 -13.81
N LYS A 37 -3.57 5.41 -13.82
CA LYS A 37 -3.61 6.33 -12.68
C LYS A 37 -4.99 6.31 -12.04
N PHE A 38 -5.01 6.11 -10.73
CA PHE A 38 -6.21 6.27 -9.93
C PHE A 38 -6.33 7.72 -9.43
N ARG A 39 -7.55 8.25 -9.50
CA ARG A 39 -7.93 9.50 -8.83
C ARG A 39 -9.25 9.26 -8.12
N GLN A 40 -9.28 9.50 -6.82
CA GLN A 40 -10.49 9.38 -6.03
C GLN A 40 -11.54 10.40 -6.52
N PRO A 41 -12.80 10.00 -6.74
CA PRO A 41 -13.87 10.92 -7.10
C PRO A 41 -14.08 12.00 -6.03
N SER A 42 -14.28 13.25 -6.45
CA SER A 42 -14.56 14.36 -5.53
C SER A 42 -15.78 14.06 -4.66
N GLY A 43 -15.70 14.41 -3.37
CA GLY A 43 -16.79 14.19 -2.41
C GLY A 43 -16.83 12.80 -1.78
N THR A 44 -15.95 11.88 -2.19
CA THR A 44 -15.86 10.53 -1.60
C THR A 44 -14.69 10.37 -0.61
N GLY A 45 -14.00 11.46 -0.30
CA GLY A 45 -13.00 11.51 0.76
C GLY A 45 -13.63 11.63 2.14
N ILE A 46 -12.80 11.90 3.15
CA ILE A 46 -13.24 12.11 4.53
C ILE A 46 -12.94 13.53 5.00
N ASP A 47 -13.74 14.02 5.93
CA ASP A 47 -13.47 15.27 6.66
C ASP A 47 -12.65 14.96 7.90
N PHE A 48 -11.43 15.48 7.96
CA PHE A 48 -10.48 15.18 9.03
C PHE A 48 -10.92 15.79 10.37
N SER A 49 -11.74 16.85 10.34
CA SER A 49 -12.25 17.50 11.57
C SER A 49 -13.22 16.63 12.37
N LEU A 50 -13.75 15.56 11.76
CA LEU A 50 -14.64 14.60 12.41
C LEU A 50 -13.90 13.55 13.26
N PHE A 51 -12.56 13.53 13.21
CA PHE A 51 -11.72 12.52 13.84
C PHE A 51 -10.66 13.15 14.73
N GLN A 52 -10.19 12.39 15.72
CA GLN A 52 -9.09 12.86 16.57
C GLN A 52 -7.75 12.69 15.84
N ASP A 53 -6.81 13.61 16.09
CA ASP A 53 -5.48 13.57 15.48
C ASP A 53 -4.77 12.23 15.72
N ASP A 54 -4.94 11.61 16.89
CA ASP A 54 -4.35 10.31 17.21
C ASP A 54 -4.91 9.19 16.32
N GLU A 55 -6.22 9.18 16.06
CA GLU A 55 -6.85 8.19 15.17
C GLU A 55 -6.33 8.33 13.73
N LEU A 56 -6.08 9.57 13.29
CA LEU A 56 -5.58 9.88 11.95
C LEU A 56 -4.08 9.63 11.79
N CYS A 57 -3.28 9.86 12.85
CA CYS A 57 -1.82 9.87 12.75
C CYS A 57 -1.14 8.59 13.25
N LYS A 58 -1.77 7.88 14.19
CA LYS A 58 -1.21 6.66 14.78
C LYS A 58 -1.98 5.41 14.35
N GLY A 59 -3.25 5.59 13.96
CA GLY A 59 -4.20 4.48 13.88
C GLY A 59 -4.58 3.97 15.26
N ASP A 60 -5.31 2.86 15.31
CA ASP A 60 -5.73 2.22 16.56
C ASP A 60 -5.49 0.71 16.47
N GLY A 61 -4.40 0.24 17.10
CA GLY A 61 -3.99 -1.17 17.07
C GLY A 61 -3.72 -1.66 15.65
N ASP A 62 -4.65 -2.46 15.10
CA ASP A 62 -4.59 -3.00 13.74
C ASP A 62 -5.51 -2.26 12.74
N VAL A 63 -6.07 -1.13 13.16
CA VAL A 63 -6.88 -0.23 12.34
C VAL A 63 -6.00 0.90 11.82
N PHE A 64 -5.94 1.02 10.50
CA PHE A 64 -5.20 2.08 9.81
C PHE A 64 -6.17 3.11 9.23
N PRO A 65 -5.91 4.41 9.40
CA PRO A 65 -6.82 5.47 8.99
C PRO A 65 -6.98 5.55 7.47
N LEU A 66 -5.99 5.08 6.69
CA LEU A 66 -6.10 4.90 5.25
C LEU A 66 -5.56 3.53 4.84
N ALA A 67 -6.32 2.81 4.02
CA ALA A 67 -5.86 1.62 3.34
C ALA A 67 -6.27 1.65 1.86
N VAL A 68 -5.31 1.31 1.00
CA VAL A 68 -5.48 1.18 -0.44
C VAL A 68 -5.29 -0.27 -0.83
N LYS A 69 -6.30 -0.87 -1.44
CA LYS A 69 -6.25 -2.26 -1.93
C LYS A 69 -6.29 -2.28 -3.45
N ALA A 70 -5.39 -3.04 -4.06
CA ALA A 70 -5.38 -3.33 -5.48
C ALA A 70 -5.59 -4.83 -5.67
N ASP A 71 -6.75 -5.22 -6.19
CA ASP A 71 -7.05 -6.60 -6.55
C ASP A 71 -6.79 -6.83 -8.05
N ALA A 72 -6.17 -7.96 -8.37
CA ALA A 72 -6.10 -8.46 -9.74
C ALA A 72 -7.43 -9.16 -10.10
N SER A 73 -7.98 -8.85 -11.27
CA SER A 73 -9.10 -9.63 -11.79
C SER A 73 -8.59 -11.00 -12.25
N PRO A 74 -9.32 -12.10 -11.98
CA PRO A 74 -9.01 -13.38 -12.60
C PRO A 74 -9.10 -13.22 -14.12
N THR A 75 -8.10 -13.74 -14.84
CA THR A 75 -8.16 -13.89 -16.29
C THR A 75 -8.98 -15.14 -16.60
N ASP A 76 -9.94 -15.05 -17.53
CA ASP A 76 -10.82 -16.14 -17.95
C ASP A 76 -10.06 -17.35 -18.61
N ASP A 77 -8.73 -17.31 -18.67
CA ASP A 77 -7.87 -18.36 -19.22
C ASP A 77 -7.65 -19.58 -18.31
N ASP A 78 -8.37 -19.68 -17.17
CA ASP A 78 -8.43 -20.91 -16.38
C ASP A 78 -9.37 -21.92 -17.05
N ASN A 79 -8.93 -22.43 -18.21
CA ASN A 79 -9.51 -23.57 -18.90
C ASN A 79 -9.32 -24.83 -18.05
N GLY A 80 -10.19 -25.05 -17.06
CA GLY A 80 -9.98 -26.11 -16.08
C GLY A 80 -11.18 -26.49 -15.22
N VAL A 81 -12.24 -26.97 -15.87
CA VAL A 81 -13.33 -27.77 -15.27
C VAL A 81 -14.38 -26.98 -14.49
N ALA A 82 -15.52 -26.79 -15.15
CA ALA A 82 -16.81 -26.50 -14.55
C ALA A 82 -17.09 -27.42 -13.35
N GLY A 83 -17.19 -26.84 -12.16
CA GLY A 83 -17.74 -27.52 -10.99
C GLY A 83 -16.91 -27.47 -9.72
N LYS A 84 -16.55 -26.27 -9.22
CA LYS A 84 -16.51 -25.98 -7.78
C LYS A 84 -16.31 -24.48 -7.56
N HIS A 85 -17.06 -23.94 -6.61
CA HIS A 85 -16.94 -22.59 -6.06
C HIS A 85 -15.59 -22.49 -5.31
N ILE A 86 -14.48 -22.44 -6.03
CA ILE A 86 -13.19 -22.08 -5.45
C ILE A 86 -13.21 -20.55 -5.42
N PRO A 87 -13.06 -19.88 -4.26
CA PRO A 87 -12.88 -18.44 -4.24
C PRO A 87 -11.70 -18.15 -5.17
N ALA A 88 -11.94 -17.39 -6.23
CA ALA A 88 -10.89 -17.04 -7.18
C ALA A 88 -9.66 -16.58 -6.38
N ILE A 89 -8.51 -17.20 -6.63
CA ILE A 89 -7.26 -16.81 -5.98
C ILE A 89 -6.92 -15.42 -6.51
N ILE A 90 -7.33 -14.40 -5.75
CA ILE A 90 -7.13 -13.01 -6.12
C ILE A 90 -5.77 -12.60 -5.58
N ASN A 91 -4.83 -12.38 -6.50
CA ASN A 91 -3.61 -11.68 -6.15
C ASN A 91 -3.98 -10.24 -5.80
N SER A 92 -3.44 -9.73 -4.71
CA SER A 92 -3.70 -8.35 -4.33
C SER A 92 -2.52 -7.71 -3.62
N GLN A 93 -2.57 -6.38 -3.58
CA GLN A 93 -1.68 -5.57 -2.78
C GLN A 93 -2.51 -4.68 -1.86
N ILE A 94 -2.19 -4.67 -0.58
CA ILE A 94 -2.76 -3.76 0.42
C ILE A 94 -1.65 -2.83 0.89
N THR A 95 -1.89 -1.52 0.81
CA THR A 95 -1.03 -0.49 1.39
C THR A 95 -1.80 0.17 2.53
N GLN A 96 -1.27 0.09 3.75
CA GLN A 96 -1.82 0.73 4.94
C GLN A 96 -0.97 1.95 5.30
N ALA A 97 -1.63 3.05 5.61
CA ALA A 97 -0.99 4.33 5.80
C ALA A 97 -1.67 5.14 6.91
N VAL A 98 -0.90 6.09 7.44
CA VAL A 98 -1.35 7.09 8.41
C VAL A 98 -1.26 8.49 7.80
N PHE A 99 -2.03 9.43 8.34
CA PHE A 99 -1.91 10.82 7.98
C PHE A 99 -0.87 11.50 8.86
N GLU A 100 -0.17 12.48 8.31
CA GLU A 100 0.78 13.32 9.04
C GLU A 100 0.38 14.77 8.86
N LYS A 101 0.18 15.46 9.97
CA LYS A 101 -0.17 16.87 9.95
C LYS A 101 1.08 17.69 9.62
N GLN A 102 1.01 18.41 8.51
CA GLN A 102 1.97 19.39 8.07
C GLN A 102 1.58 20.79 8.58
N GLU A 103 2.42 21.78 8.35
CA GLU A 103 2.08 23.17 8.63
C GLU A 103 0.83 23.62 7.84
N LYS A 104 0.04 24.53 8.42
CA LYS A 104 -1.16 25.13 7.81
C LYS A 104 -2.31 24.15 7.50
N ASP A 105 -2.56 23.19 8.38
CA ASP A 105 -3.64 22.17 8.26
C ASP A 105 -3.61 21.37 6.95
N LYS A 106 -2.41 21.23 6.37
CA LYS A 106 -2.18 20.28 5.29
C LYS A 106 -1.86 18.93 5.87
N TYR A 107 -2.20 17.87 5.15
CA TYR A 107 -1.89 16.51 5.55
C TYR A 107 -1.09 15.81 4.47
N GLN A 108 -0.10 15.04 4.90
CA GLN A 108 0.62 14.07 4.09
C GLN A 108 0.18 12.67 4.46
N VAL A 109 0.39 11.71 3.56
CA VAL A 109 0.18 10.30 3.83
C VAL A 109 1.55 9.63 3.99
N ARG A 110 1.77 8.94 5.10
CA ARG A 110 2.93 8.08 5.31
C ARG A 110 2.51 6.62 5.27
N VAL A 111 3.13 5.86 4.38
CA VAL A 111 2.94 4.41 4.32
C VAL A 111 3.57 3.77 5.55
N VAL A 112 2.80 2.93 6.23
CA VAL A 112 3.27 2.19 7.43
C VAL A 112 3.53 0.73 7.09
N LYS A 113 2.68 0.15 6.23
CA LYS A 113 2.73 -1.28 5.94
C LYS A 113 2.28 -1.55 4.52
N GLN A 114 2.98 -2.47 3.85
CA GLN A 114 2.56 -2.99 2.55
C GLN A 114 2.50 -4.50 2.61
N ILE A 115 1.45 -5.06 2.04
CA ILE A 115 1.13 -6.48 2.10
C ILE A 115 0.82 -6.94 0.69
N LEU A 116 1.44 -8.04 0.27
CA LEU A 116 1.09 -8.77 -0.94
C LEU A 116 0.39 -10.07 -0.57
N TRP A 117 -0.72 -10.33 -1.24
CA TRP A 117 -1.42 -11.60 -1.20
C TRP A 117 -1.21 -12.29 -2.54
N VAL A 118 -0.53 -13.43 -2.52
CA VAL A 118 -0.26 -14.22 -3.73
C VAL A 118 -0.49 -15.68 -3.40
N ASN A 119 -1.28 -16.40 -4.22
CA ASN A 119 -1.59 -17.81 -3.99
C ASN A 119 -2.08 -18.10 -2.56
N SER A 120 -2.98 -17.25 -2.04
CA SER A 120 -3.50 -17.31 -0.66
C SER A 120 -2.44 -17.18 0.45
N THR A 121 -1.23 -16.77 0.09
CA THR A 121 -0.14 -16.55 1.05
C THR A 121 0.06 -15.06 1.25
N ARG A 122 0.16 -14.65 2.51
CA ARG A 122 0.36 -13.27 2.95
C ARG A 122 1.85 -12.97 3.08
N TYR A 123 2.31 -11.95 2.38
CA TYR A 123 3.67 -11.44 2.45
C TYR A 123 3.64 -9.99 2.91
N GLU A 124 4.44 -9.66 3.93
CA GLU A 124 4.64 -8.28 4.36
C GLU A 124 5.91 -7.73 3.74
N LEU A 125 5.80 -6.61 3.03
CA LEU A 125 6.92 -5.97 2.34
C LEU A 125 7.66 -5.12 3.35
N GLN A 126 8.97 -5.34 3.42
CA GLN A 126 9.88 -4.52 4.20
C GLN A 126 10.75 -3.74 3.23
N GLU A 127 10.86 -2.43 3.46
CA GLU A 127 11.83 -1.62 2.73
C GLU A 127 13.24 -2.13 3.00
N ILE A 128 14.03 -2.15 1.94
CA ILE A 128 15.41 -2.58 2.00
C ILE A 128 16.27 -1.33 2.16
N TYR A 129 16.83 -1.14 3.35
CA TYR A 129 17.69 0.01 3.65
C TYR A 129 18.87 0.08 2.68
N GLY A 130 19.00 1.19 1.96
CA GLY A 130 20.06 1.41 0.96
C GLY A 130 19.64 1.21 -0.50
N ILE A 131 18.41 0.78 -0.78
CA ILE A 131 17.79 0.86 -2.11
C ILE A 131 16.70 1.92 -2.04
N GLY A 132 17.13 3.19 -2.08
CA GLY A 132 16.20 4.30 -2.29
C GLY A 132 15.84 4.35 -3.76
N ASN A 133 14.55 4.41 -4.07
CA ASN A 133 14.06 4.62 -5.43
C ASN A 133 14.57 5.99 -5.91
N SER A 134 15.66 6.03 -6.68
CA SER A 134 16.30 7.26 -7.15
C SER A 134 15.51 7.91 -8.28
N VAL A 135 14.28 8.31 -8.00
CA VAL A 135 13.43 9.08 -8.92
C VAL A 135 13.12 10.48 -8.42
N ASP A 136 13.84 10.96 -7.40
CA ASP A 136 13.91 12.39 -7.10
C ASP A 136 15.12 12.98 -7.84
N ASN A 137 14.81 13.72 -8.90
CA ASN A 137 15.74 14.58 -9.66
C ASN A 137 16.11 15.86 -8.89
N ASP A 138 15.94 15.90 -7.56
CA ASP A 138 16.31 17.06 -6.76
C ASP A 138 17.75 16.91 -6.25
N PHE A 139 18.61 17.70 -6.89
CA PHE A 139 19.97 18.02 -6.49
C PHE A 139 19.98 18.68 -5.10
N ASP A 140 19.92 17.89 -4.04
CA ASP A 140 20.49 18.30 -2.75
C ASP A 140 21.68 17.41 -2.40
N GLY A 141 22.81 18.05 -2.11
CA GLY A 141 24.18 17.51 -2.17
C GLY A 141 24.57 16.58 -1.04
N SER A 142 23.82 15.49 -0.82
CA SER A 142 24.22 14.40 0.07
C SER A 142 24.22 13.05 -0.64
N ASP A 143 25.13 12.88 -1.60
CA ASP A 143 25.36 11.64 -2.38
C ASP A 143 25.91 10.44 -1.57
N GLN A 144 25.95 10.50 -0.23
CA GLN A 144 26.61 9.50 0.62
C GLN A 144 25.92 8.12 0.73
N GLY A 145 25.07 7.74 -0.22
CA GLY A 145 24.40 6.43 -0.17
C GLY A 145 23.86 5.86 -1.49
N LYS A 146 24.08 6.53 -2.63
CA LYS A 146 23.48 6.15 -3.93
C LYS A 146 24.39 5.28 -4.80
N GLU A 147 25.70 5.35 -4.58
CA GLU A 147 26.69 4.59 -5.34
C GLU A 147 26.91 3.20 -4.72
N CYS A 148 27.22 2.22 -5.58
CA CYS A 148 27.62 0.89 -5.20
C CYS A 148 28.88 0.97 -4.32
N VAL A 149 28.80 0.48 -3.08
CA VAL A 149 29.91 0.51 -2.10
C VAL A 149 31.12 -0.34 -2.51
N ILE A 150 31.00 -1.13 -3.58
CA ILE A 150 32.07 -1.98 -4.11
C ILE A 150 32.84 -1.25 -5.22
N CYS A 151 32.15 -0.72 -6.23
CA CYS A 151 32.80 -0.10 -7.39
C CYS A 151 32.81 1.43 -7.36
N LEU A 152 32.02 2.06 -6.49
CA LEU A 152 31.87 3.52 -6.37
C LEU A 152 31.58 4.22 -7.71
N SER A 153 30.96 3.51 -8.66
CA SER A 153 30.78 3.96 -10.04
C SER A 153 29.38 3.72 -10.57
N GLU A 154 28.77 2.59 -10.20
CA GLU A 154 27.41 2.22 -10.60
C GLU A 154 26.43 2.52 -9.46
N PRO A 155 25.14 2.75 -9.76
CA PRO A 155 24.12 2.89 -8.73
C PRO A 155 24.02 1.61 -7.89
N ARG A 156 23.67 1.76 -6.62
CA ARG A 156 23.49 0.63 -5.71
C ARG A 156 22.24 -0.19 -6.11
N ASP A 157 22.46 -1.38 -6.66
CA ASP A 157 21.40 -2.27 -7.17
C ASP A 157 21.21 -3.56 -6.32
N THR A 158 22.12 -3.81 -5.40
CA THR A 158 22.20 -5.04 -4.60
C THR A 158 22.17 -4.70 -3.11
N THR A 159 21.38 -5.45 -2.33
CA THR A 159 21.41 -5.37 -0.85
C THR A 159 21.68 -6.71 -0.19
N VAL A 160 22.53 -6.65 0.84
CA VAL A 160 22.72 -7.73 1.80
C VAL A 160 21.77 -7.50 2.97
N LEU A 161 20.79 -8.39 3.14
CA LEU A 161 19.95 -8.41 4.33
C LEU A 161 20.78 -8.95 5.51
N PRO A 162 20.66 -8.37 6.73
CA PRO A 162 21.34 -8.94 7.89
C PRO A 162 20.91 -10.40 8.05
N CYS A 163 21.90 -11.27 8.23
CA CYS A 163 21.65 -12.68 8.48
C CYS A 163 20.80 -12.80 9.75
N ARG A 164 19.53 -13.22 9.59
CA ARG A 164 18.53 -13.35 10.67
C ARG A 164 18.84 -14.51 11.62
N HIS A 165 20.11 -14.72 11.95
CA HIS A 165 20.54 -15.67 12.96
C HIS A 165 20.55 -14.96 14.32
N MET A 166 19.89 -15.55 15.31
CA MET A 166 19.98 -15.19 16.71
C MET A 166 20.92 -16.16 17.41
#